data_AF-A0A2I0I1T3-F1
#
_entry.id   AF-A0A2I0I1T3-F1
#
_cell.length_a   1.000
_cell.length_b   1.000
_cell.length_c   1.000
_cell.angle_alpha   90.00
_cell.angle_beta   90.00
_cell.angle_gamma   90.00
#
_symmetry.space_group_name_H-M   'P 1'
#
loop_
_entity.id
_entity.type
_entity.pdbx_description
1 polymer ?
#
loop_
_entity_poly.entity_id
_entity_poly.type
_entity_poly.pdbx_seq_one_letter_code
_entity_poly.pdbx_strand_id
1 'polypeptide(L)'
;MIARKVLEWQLRRMGVFAAEETINMHPNFDDNFKILWANHGDDISIQYSGTPALKGDFVRYGQRTAQGMLNDFKNALMRYYLNNFVDGTKQDAIDLLQGHYIVSVSRDLTAPSQQGGLEAVASFPVALSVVMAGLFLAYVSLRQGPLSFQRVLFSLLCAGMSVGIVFFVKVNGRVFCNRPRLHKPR
;
A
#
# COMPACT_ATOMS: atom_id res chain seq x y z
N MET A 1 5.49 22.04 14.94
CA MET A 1 5.50 23.23 15.82
C MET A 1 6.87 23.53 16.41
N ILE A 2 7.62 22.53 16.89
CA ILE A 2 8.98 22.73 17.46
C ILE A 2 9.94 23.33 16.44
N ALA A 3 10.11 22.71 15.27
CA ALA A 3 11.04 23.20 14.24
C ALA A 3 10.75 24.63 13.80
N ARG A 4 9.45 25.00 13.69
CA ARG A 4 9.02 26.36 13.41
C ARG A 4 9.49 27.34 14.48
N LYS A 5 9.26 27.02 15.75
CA LYS A 5 9.67 27.86 16.89
C LYS A 5 11.19 28.01 17.00
N VAL A 6 11.93 26.93 16.76
CA VAL A 6 13.39 26.95 16.73
C VAL A 6 13.90 27.83 15.59
N LEU A 7 13.31 27.72 14.39
CA LEU A 7 13.68 28.55 13.24
C LEU A 7 13.35 30.02 13.45
N GLU A 8 12.17 30.34 13.99
CA GLU A 8 11.78 31.71 14.39
C GLU A 8 12.82 32.31 15.35
N TRP A 9 13.23 31.55 16.37
CA TRP A 9 14.24 31.98 17.32
C TRP A 9 15.62 32.21 16.66
N GLN A 10 16.04 31.33 15.75
CA GLN A 10 17.28 31.48 15.01
C GLN A 10 17.28 32.74 14.12
N LEU A 11 16.19 32.99 13.39
CA LEU A 11 16.03 34.16 12.52
C LEU A 11 16.07 35.47 13.33
N ARG A 12 15.47 35.49 14.53
CA ARG A 12 15.55 36.63 15.45
C ARG A 12 16.98 36.87 15.94
N ARG A 13 17.71 35.81 16.31
CA ARG A 13 19.12 35.94 16.73
C ARG A 13 20.04 36.47 15.63
N MET A 14 19.72 36.19 14.38
CA MET A 14 20.46 36.70 13.22
C MET A 14 20.04 38.12 12.81
N GLY A 15 19.05 38.72 13.49
CA GLY A 15 18.53 40.04 13.15
C GLY A 15 17.69 40.07 11.87
N VAL A 16 17.31 38.91 11.33
CA VAL A 16 16.42 38.81 10.16
C VAL A 16 14.97 39.08 10.57
N PHE A 17 14.55 38.58 11.73
CA PHE A 17 13.22 38.79 12.30
C PHE A 17 13.27 39.74 13.50
N ALA A 18 12.27 40.62 13.64
CA ALA A 18 12.03 41.40 14.85
C ALA A 18 11.51 40.52 16.02
N ALA A 19 11.49 41.08 17.23
CA ALA A 19 11.18 40.34 18.46
C ALA A 19 9.84 39.58 18.42
N GLU A 20 8.81 40.17 17.80
CA GLU A 20 7.46 39.59 17.67
C GLU A 20 7.15 39.04 16.27
N GLU A 21 8.13 39.06 15.38
CA GLU A 21 7.95 38.60 14.01
C GLU A 21 7.94 37.07 13.95
N THR A 22 7.02 36.51 13.16
CA THR A 22 6.80 35.07 13.04
C THR A 22 6.70 34.65 11.58
N ILE A 23 6.93 33.36 11.31
CA ILE A 23 6.89 32.85 9.93
C ILE A 23 5.52 33.06 9.30
N ASN A 24 4.44 33.01 10.08
CA ASN A 24 3.06 33.18 9.60
C ASN A 24 2.79 34.60 9.07
N MET A 25 3.59 35.59 9.46
CA MET A 25 3.49 36.96 8.92
C MET A 25 4.07 37.08 7.50
N HIS A 26 4.78 36.04 7.03
CA HIS A 26 5.40 35.96 5.71
C HIS A 26 4.80 34.80 4.89
N PRO A 27 3.69 35.01 4.16
CA PRO A 27 2.96 33.92 3.51
C PRO A 27 3.82 33.03 2.59
N ASN A 28 4.65 33.65 1.75
CA ASN A 28 5.55 32.91 0.85
C ASN A 28 6.55 32.03 1.61
N PHE A 29 7.07 32.54 2.74
CA PHE A 29 8.02 31.78 3.55
C PHE A 29 7.31 30.66 4.33
N ASP A 30 6.12 30.93 4.85
CA ASP A 30 5.29 29.94 5.53
C ASP A 30 4.91 28.78 4.62
N ASP A 31 4.50 29.07 3.39
CA ASP A 31 4.12 28.05 2.41
C ASP A 31 5.32 27.21 1.98
N ASN A 32 6.48 27.82 1.75
CA ASN A 32 7.72 27.08 1.49
C ASN A 32 8.12 26.19 2.67
N PHE A 33 7.98 26.68 3.91
CA PHE A 33 8.24 25.89 5.11
C PHE A 33 7.29 24.69 5.21
N LYS A 34 5.99 24.89 4.96
CA LYS A 34 4.99 23.80 4.93
C LYS A 34 5.31 22.76 3.86
N ILE A 35 5.63 23.19 2.65
CA ILE A 35 5.98 22.32 1.53
C ILE A 35 7.22 21.49 1.86
N LEU A 36 8.27 22.12 2.41
CA LEU A 36 9.50 21.43 2.82
C LEU A 36 9.19 20.29 3.80
N TRP A 37 8.43 20.58 4.86
CA TRP A 37 8.07 19.57 5.85
C TRP A 37 7.15 18.48 5.30
N ALA A 38 6.23 18.83 4.40
CA ALA A 38 5.36 17.84 3.75
C ALA A 38 6.16 16.90 2.84
N ASN A 39 7.11 17.43 2.05
CA ASN A 39 7.98 16.62 1.20
C ASN A 39 8.89 15.71 2.03
N HIS A 40 9.46 16.23 3.12
CA HIS A 40 10.26 15.42 4.03
C HIS A 40 9.45 14.24 4.64
N GLY A 41 8.19 14.50 5.02
CA GLY A 41 7.29 13.45 5.48
C GLY A 41 6.98 12.41 4.40
N ASP A 42 6.84 12.82 3.15
CA ASP A 42 6.67 11.92 2.01
C ASP A 42 7.89 11.03 1.81
N ASP A 43 9.10 11.58 1.87
CA ASP A 43 10.35 10.82 1.70
C ASP A 43 10.51 9.75 2.78
N ILE A 44 10.20 10.08 4.04
CA ILE A 44 10.19 9.10 5.14
C ILE A 44 9.17 8.00 4.86
N SER A 45 7.96 8.39 4.44
CA SER A 45 6.87 7.46 4.13
C SER A 45 7.26 6.48 3.01
N ILE A 46 7.93 6.97 1.97
CA ILE A 46 8.41 6.14 0.85
C ILE A 46 9.41 5.09 1.33
N GLN A 47 10.29 5.42 2.28
CA GLN A 47 11.29 4.46 2.77
C GLN A 47 10.68 3.21 3.39
N TYR A 48 9.68 3.37 4.27
CA TYR A 48 9.09 2.22 4.95
C TYR A 48 7.92 1.60 4.19
N SER A 49 7.11 2.37 3.47
CA SER A 49 5.91 1.84 2.82
C SER A 49 5.88 1.93 1.29
N GLY A 50 6.91 2.52 0.67
CA GLY A 50 7.01 2.72 -0.77
C GLY A 50 5.99 3.70 -1.38
N THR A 51 5.33 4.53 -0.57
CA THR A 51 4.39 5.55 -1.03
C THR A 51 4.56 6.85 -0.24
N PRO A 52 4.22 8.02 -0.83
CA PRO A 52 4.13 9.29 -0.10
C PRO A 52 3.19 9.22 1.12
N ALA A 53 3.30 10.19 2.02
CA ALA A 53 2.46 10.25 3.21
C ALA A 53 1.01 10.55 2.82
N LEU A 54 0.08 9.92 3.55
CA LEU A 54 -1.34 10.22 3.40
C LEU A 54 -1.64 11.56 4.06
N LYS A 55 -2.68 12.26 3.57
CA LYS A 55 -3.15 13.53 4.15
C LYS A 55 -2.10 14.64 4.16
N GLY A 56 -1.13 14.58 3.26
CA GLY A 56 -0.09 15.61 3.13
C GLY A 56 -0.63 16.99 2.73
N ASP A 57 -1.87 17.07 2.23
CA ASP A 57 -2.55 18.32 1.88
C ASP A 57 -2.90 19.18 3.11
N PHE A 58 -3.18 18.57 4.27
CA PHE A 58 -3.32 19.33 5.51
C PHE A 58 -2.03 20.05 5.89
N VAL A 59 -0.87 19.44 5.64
CA VAL A 59 0.42 20.06 5.93
C VAL A 59 0.73 21.15 4.92
N ARG A 60 0.49 20.90 3.63
CA ARG A 60 0.80 21.82 2.52
C ARG A 60 -0.13 23.04 2.48
N TYR A 61 -1.43 22.81 2.60
CA TYR A 61 -2.45 23.82 2.34
C TYR A 61 -3.28 24.16 3.59
N GLY A 62 -3.09 23.46 4.70
CA GLY A 62 -3.89 23.65 5.92
C GLY A 62 -5.30 23.07 5.85
N GLN A 63 -5.72 22.54 4.70
CA GLN A 63 -7.08 22.04 4.47
C GLN A 63 -7.09 20.80 3.58
N ARG A 64 -8.21 20.09 3.62
CA ARG A 64 -8.43 18.92 2.77
C ARG A 64 -8.78 19.33 1.34
N THR A 65 -8.14 18.69 0.37
CA THR A 65 -8.38 18.92 -1.07
C THR A 65 -8.98 17.68 -1.73
N ALA A 66 -9.81 17.87 -2.76
CA ALA A 66 -10.38 16.76 -3.53
C ALA A 66 -9.29 15.94 -4.23
N GLN A 67 -8.27 16.62 -4.78
CA GLN A 67 -7.10 15.96 -5.35
C GLN A 67 -6.31 15.17 -4.29
N GLY A 68 -6.16 15.72 -3.08
CA GLY A 68 -5.53 15.02 -1.95
C GLY A 68 -6.28 13.76 -1.54
N MET A 69 -7.62 13.79 -1.56
CA MET A 69 -8.44 12.59 -1.33
C MET A 69 -8.20 11.50 -2.37
N LEU A 70 -8.13 11.87 -3.65
CA LEU A 70 -7.88 10.92 -4.74
C LEU A 70 -6.45 10.37 -4.68
N ASN A 71 -5.46 11.21 -4.37
CA ASN A 71 -4.08 10.78 -4.18
C ASN A 71 -3.95 9.83 -2.99
N ASP A 72 -4.63 10.11 -1.87
CA ASP A 72 -4.63 9.23 -0.70
C ASP A 72 -5.26 7.88 -1.00
N PHE A 73 -6.33 7.84 -1.80
CA PHE A 73 -6.92 6.58 -2.25
C PHE A 73 -5.91 5.74 -3.07
N LYS A 74 -5.23 6.37 -4.04
CA LYS A 74 -4.18 5.71 -4.84
C LYS A 74 -3.04 5.21 -3.95
N ASN A 75 -2.55 6.05 -3.05
CA ASN A 75 -1.46 5.71 -2.12
C ASN A 75 -1.87 4.59 -1.17
N ALA A 76 -3.11 4.57 -0.68
CA ALA A 76 -3.60 3.50 0.18
C ALA A 76 -3.66 2.14 -0.55
N LEU A 77 -4.14 2.12 -1.80
CA LEU A 77 -4.14 0.91 -2.63
C LEU A 77 -2.71 0.44 -2.93
N MET A 78 -1.82 1.35 -3.30
CA MET A 78 -0.43 1.02 -3.59
C MET A 78 0.29 0.50 -2.33
N ARG A 79 0.10 1.15 -1.19
CA ARG A 79 0.65 0.71 0.10
C ARG A 79 0.10 -0.67 0.49
N TYR A 80 -1.19 -0.94 0.27
CA TYR A 80 -1.74 -2.28 0.49
C TYR A 80 -1.05 -3.33 -0.40
N TYR A 81 -0.84 -3.01 -1.68
CA TYR A 81 -0.17 -3.92 -2.61
C TYR A 81 1.30 -4.16 -2.19
N LEU A 82 2.06 -3.09 -1.97
CA LEU A 82 3.47 -3.17 -1.59
C LEU A 82 3.67 -3.97 -0.30
N ASN A 83 2.91 -3.65 0.74
CA ASN A 83 3.02 -4.32 2.04
C ASN A 83 2.65 -5.81 1.99
N ASN A 84 1.74 -6.22 1.10
CA ASN A 84 1.29 -7.62 1.05
C ASN A 84 2.04 -8.46 0.02
N PHE A 85 2.50 -7.88 -1.10
CA PHE A 85 3.01 -8.66 -2.23
C PHE A 85 4.47 -8.38 -2.60
N VAL A 86 5.06 -7.29 -2.12
CA VAL A 86 6.45 -6.91 -2.44
C VAL A 86 7.35 -6.93 -1.21
N ASP A 87 6.79 -6.63 -0.04
CA ASP A 87 7.55 -6.38 1.20
C ASP A 87 8.37 -7.58 1.67
N GLY A 88 7.89 -8.82 1.48
CA GLY A 88 8.65 -10.02 1.82
C GLY A 88 10.01 -10.10 1.13
N THR A 89 10.07 -9.79 -0.17
CA THR A 89 11.33 -9.76 -0.93
C THR A 89 12.22 -8.59 -0.50
N LYS A 90 11.62 -7.44 -0.19
CA LYS A 90 12.34 -6.27 0.33
C LYS A 90 13.01 -6.59 1.67
N GLN A 91 12.29 -7.25 2.57
CA GLN A 91 12.81 -7.69 3.85
C GLN A 91 13.93 -8.73 3.67
N ASP A 92 13.76 -9.71 2.79
CA ASP A 92 14.82 -10.67 2.46
C ASP A 92 16.09 -9.96 1.98
N ALA A 93 15.98 -8.94 1.13
CA ALA A 93 17.14 -8.16 0.67
C ALA A 93 17.83 -7.39 1.82
N ILE A 94 17.06 -6.83 2.74
CA ILE A 94 17.57 -6.14 3.93
C ILE A 94 18.29 -7.13 4.86
N ASP A 95 17.66 -8.28 5.14
CA ASP A 95 18.22 -9.32 6.00
C ASP A 95 19.53 -9.86 5.42
N LEU A 96 19.59 -10.05 4.10
CA LEU A 96 20.81 -10.49 3.41
C LEU A 96 21.93 -9.45 3.53
N LEU A 97 21.63 -8.16 3.35
CA LEU A 97 22.61 -7.08 3.48
C LEU A 97 23.11 -6.93 4.93
N GLN A 98 22.22 -7.12 5.91
CA GLN A 98 22.56 -7.04 7.33
C GLN A 98 23.22 -8.31 7.88
N GLY A 99 23.31 -9.39 7.08
CA GLY A 99 23.85 -10.67 7.52
C GLY A 99 22.90 -11.47 8.42
N HIS A 100 21.61 -11.10 8.48
CA HIS A 100 20.57 -11.77 9.27
C HIS A 100 19.93 -12.95 8.53
N TYR A 101 20.73 -13.80 7.89
CA TYR A 101 20.24 -14.96 7.14
C TYR A 101 20.77 -16.26 7.74
N ILE A 102 19.92 -17.30 7.77
CA ILE A 102 20.33 -18.63 8.17
C ILE A 102 21.02 -19.28 6.96
N VAL A 103 22.36 -19.35 6.97
CA VAL A 103 23.09 -20.21 6.03
C VAL A 103 22.82 -21.65 6.46
N SER A 104 21.78 -22.29 5.94
CA SER A 104 21.80 -23.75 5.90
C SER A 104 22.86 -24.13 4.87
N VAL A 105 24.11 -24.30 5.31
CA VAL A 105 25.18 -24.99 4.57
C VAL A 105 24.80 -26.48 4.51
N SER A 106 23.67 -26.78 3.88
CA SER A 106 23.38 -28.09 3.31
C SER A 106 23.41 -27.88 1.81
N ARG A 107 24.65 -27.84 1.28
CA ARG A 107 24.95 -28.37 -0.04
C ARG A 107 24.57 -29.84 0.03
N ASP A 108 23.32 -30.16 -0.28
CA ASP A 108 22.89 -31.43 -0.84
C ASP A 108 21.38 -31.37 -1.11
N LEU A 109 21.06 -31.68 -2.36
CA LEU A 109 19.77 -32.12 -2.88
C LEU A 109 18.61 -32.26 -1.86
N THR A 110 17.76 -31.24 -1.80
CA THR A 110 16.31 -31.49 -1.68
C THR A 110 15.58 -30.53 -2.60
N ALA A 111 14.72 -31.11 -3.43
CA ALA A 111 13.82 -30.50 -4.41
C ALA A 111 13.21 -29.16 -3.96
N PRO A 112 12.75 -28.29 -4.89
CA PRO A 112 11.87 -27.18 -4.51
C PRO A 112 10.83 -27.75 -3.58
N SER A 113 10.76 -27.23 -2.35
CA SER A 113 9.80 -27.67 -1.35
C SER A 113 8.45 -27.82 -2.04
N GLN A 114 8.00 -29.07 -2.21
CA GLN A 114 6.67 -29.41 -2.68
C GLN A 114 5.67 -29.07 -1.56
N GLN A 115 5.60 -27.80 -1.18
CA GLN A 115 4.58 -27.29 -0.26
C GLN A 115 3.45 -26.68 -1.06
N GLY A 116 2.64 -27.58 -1.63
CA GLY A 116 1.26 -27.34 -2.03
C GLY A 116 1.08 -26.83 -3.46
N GLY A 117 0.47 -27.65 -4.32
CA GLY A 117 0.00 -27.24 -5.65
C GLY A 117 -0.99 -26.06 -5.66
N LEU A 118 -1.47 -25.63 -4.49
CA LEU A 118 -2.19 -24.36 -4.30
C LEU A 118 -1.27 -23.14 -4.33
N GLU A 119 -0.04 -23.18 -3.79
CA GLU A 119 0.89 -22.03 -3.79
C GLU A 119 1.42 -21.70 -5.20
N ALA A 120 1.55 -22.71 -6.06
CA ALA A 120 1.88 -22.53 -7.47
C ALA A 120 0.76 -21.84 -8.28
N VAL A 121 -0.48 -21.87 -7.78
CA VAL A 121 -1.69 -21.31 -8.42
C VAL A 121 -2.20 -20.05 -7.70
N ALA A 122 -1.84 -19.86 -6.43
CA ALA A 122 -2.30 -18.79 -5.55
C ALA A 122 -1.60 -17.46 -5.83
N SER A 123 -1.77 -16.93 -7.04
CA SER A 123 -1.44 -15.54 -7.32
C SER A 123 -2.70 -14.69 -7.13
N PHE A 124 -2.62 -13.71 -6.23
CA PHE A 124 -3.71 -12.76 -5.98
C PHE A 124 -4.26 -12.10 -7.27
N PRO A 125 -3.43 -11.72 -8.26
CA PRO A 125 -3.93 -11.20 -9.54
C PRO A 125 -4.81 -12.18 -10.31
N VAL A 126 -4.51 -13.49 -10.28
CA VAL A 126 -5.31 -14.51 -10.94
C VAL A 126 -6.63 -14.72 -10.20
N ALA A 127 -6.60 -14.78 -8.86
CA ALA A 127 -7.83 -14.87 -8.08
C ALA A 127 -8.75 -13.66 -8.35
N LEU A 128 -8.18 -12.45 -8.42
CA LEU A 128 -8.91 -11.23 -8.75
C LEU A 128 -9.47 -11.27 -10.17
N SER A 129 -8.70 -11.70 -11.18
CA SER A 129 -9.16 -11.74 -12.57
C SER A 129 -10.31 -12.74 -12.77
N VAL A 130 -10.26 -13.89 -12.10
CA VAL A 130 -11.34 -14.90 -12.14
C VAL A 130 -12.62 -14.35 -11.50
N VAL A 131 -12.51 -13.69 -10.34
CA VAL A 131 -13.66 -13.04 -9.67
C VAL A 131 -14.27 -11.96 -10.56
N MET A 132 -13.45 -11.10 -11.16
CA MET A 132 -13.92 -10.03 -12.05
C MET A 132 -14.59 -10.58 -13.30
N ALA A 133 -14.02 -11.63 -13.91
CA ALA A 133 -14.62 -12.30 -15.06
C ALA A 133 -15.97 -12.95 -14.70
N GLY A 134 -16.05 -13.63 -13.54
CA GLY A 134 -17.29 -14.23 -13.04
C GLY A 134 -18.41 -13.20 -12.79
N LEU A 135 -18.07 -12.07 -12.16
CA LEU A 135 -19.02 -10.97 -11.95
C LEU A 135 -19.44 -10.30 -13.26
N PHE A 136 -18.50 -10.11 -14.19
CA PHE A 136 -18.80 -9.55 -15.51
C PHE A 136 -19.75 -10.44 -16.30
N LEU A 137 -19.52 -11.76 -16.32
CA LEU A 137 -20.40 -12.73 -16.97
C LEU A 137 -21.79 -12.76 -16.34
N ALA A 138 -21.88 -12.68 -15.01
CA ALA A 138 -23.16 -12.57 -14.30
C ALA A 138 -23.92 -11.29 -14.71
N TYR A 139 -23.22 -10.14 -14.73
CA TYR A 139 -23.80 -8.86 -15.13
C TYR A 139 -24.30 -8.86 -16.57
N VAL A 140 -23.50 -9.36 -17.52
CA VAL A 140 -23.88 -9.46 -18.93
C VAL A 140 -25.08 -10.41 -19.11
N SER A 141 -25.10 -11.54 -18.40
CA SER A 141 -26.20 -12.50 -18.45
C SER A 141 -27.53 -11.89 -17.99
N LEU A 142 -27.51 -11.05 -16.95
CA LEU A 142 -28.68 -10.32 -16.45
C LEU A 142 -29.14 -9.19 -17.38
N ARG A 143 -28.22 -8.59 -18.13
CA ARG A 143 -28.53 -7.51 -19.07
C ARG A 143 -29.13 -7.99 -20.39
N GLN A 144 -28.95 -9.27 -20.74
CA GLN A 144 -29.43 -9.83 -22.00
C GLN A 144 -30.93 -10.18 -21.91
N GLY A 145 -31.80 -9.22 -22.22
CA GLY A 145 -33.22 -9.45 -22.54
C GLY A 145 -34.10 -9.94 -21.38
N PRO A 146 -35.29 -10.52 -21.67
CA PRO A 146 -36.26 -10.89 -20.64
C PRO A 146 -35.74 -11.99 -19.71
N LEU A 147 -36.00 -11.90 -18.41
CA LEU A 147 -35.50 -12.85 -17.39
C LEU A 147 -36.02 -14.28 -17.66
N SER A 148 -35.10 -15.17 -18.08
CA SER A 148 -35.36 -16.62 -18.20
C SER A 148 -34.75 -17.33 -16.98
N PHE A 149 -35.42 -18.37 -16.48
CA PHE A 149 -34.95 -19.16 -15.34
C PHE A 149 -33.50 -19.65 -15.50
N GLN A 150 -33.15 -20.13 -16.70
CA GLN A 150 -31.80 -20.62 -16.99
C GLN A 150 -30.72 -19.52 -16.89
N ARG A 151 -31.02 -18.29 -17.31
CA ARG A 151 -30.11 -17.15 -17.21
C ARG A 151 -29.92 -16.70 -15.76
N VAL A 152 -31.02 -16.64 -15.00
CA VAL A 152 -30.97 -16.31 -13.58
C VAL A 152 -30.13 -17.34 -12.82
N LEU A 153 -30.33 -18.63 -13.11
CA LEU A 153 -29.54 -19.71 -12.52
C LEU A 153 -28.04 -19.58 -12.86
N PHE A 154 -27.70 -19.35 -14.13
CA PHE A 154 -26.30 -19.13 -14.56
C PHE A 154 -25.66 -17.92 -13.86
N SER A 155 -26.37 -16.79 -13.79
CA SER A 155 -25.90 -15.60 -13.09
C SER A 155 -25.66 -15.86 -11.61
N LEU A 156 -26.56 -16.59 -10.94
CA LEU A 156 -26.42 -16.95 -9.52
C LEU A 156 -25.23 -17.89 -9.30
N LEU A 157 -24.99 -18.84 -10.20
CA LEU A 157 -23.82 -19.72 -10.13
C LEU A 157 -22.51 -18.95 -10.31
N CYS A 158 -22.40 -18.06 -11.31
CA CYS A 158 -21.21 -17.23 -11.53
C CYS A 158 -20.94 -16.27 -10.36
N ALA A 159 -21.98 -15.63 -9.84
CA ALA A 159 -21.87 -14.78 -8.65
C ALA A 159 -21.49 -15.60 -7.40
N GLY A 160 -22.12 -16.77 -7.21
CA GLY A 160 -21.83 -17.68 -6.10
C GLY A 160 -20.40 -18.20 -6.11
N MET A 161 -19.89 -18.61 -7.28
CA MET A 161 -18.48 -18.98 -7.44
C MET A 161 -17.53 -17.82 -7.13
N SER A 162 -17.86 -16.61 -7.59
CA SER A 162 -17.06 -15.41 -7.30
C SER A 162 -16.99 -15.12 -5.80
N VAL A 163 -18.12 -15.20 -5.10
CA VAL A 163 -18.20 -15.06 -3.64
C VAL A 163 -17.41 -16.16 -2.93
N GLY A 164 -17.51 -17.41 -3.40
CA GLY A 164 -16.75 -18.55 -2.86
C GLY A 164 -15.24 -18.35 -2.96
N ILE A 165 -14.74 -17.85 -4.10
CA ILE A 165 -13.32 -17.53 -4.30
C ILE A 165 -12.90 -16.40 -3.35
N VAL A 166 -13.68 -15.33 -3.22
CA VAL A 166 -13.39 -14.23 -2.29
C VAL A 166 -13.31 -14.73 -0.85
N PHE A 167 -14.25 -15.59 -0.43
CA PHE A 167 -14.22 -16.20 0.90
C PHE A 167 -12.98 -17.08 1.10
N PHE A 168 -12.63 -17.90 0.11
CA PHE A 168 -11.44 -18.74 0.14
C PHE A 168 -10.15 -17.93 0.26
N VAL A 169 -10.01 -16.85 -0.53
CA VAL A 169 -8.87 -15.93 -0.46
C VAL A 169 -8.83 -15.23 0.91
N LYS A 170 -9.98 -14.85 1.47
CA LYS A 170 -10.03 -14.21 2.80
C LYS A 170 -9.59 -15.16 3.91
N VAL A 171 -10.02 -16.42 3.87
CA VAL A 171 -9.61 -17.45 4.85
C VAL A 171 -8.13 -17.79 4.72
N ASN A 172 -7.64 -17.90 3.49
CA ASN A 172 -6.25 -18.30 3.20
C ASN A 172 -5.32 -17.14 2.84
N GLY A 173 -5.69 -15.90 3.20
CA GLY A 173 -5.02 -14.69 2.69
C GLY A 173 -3.51 -14.66 2.92
N ARG A 174 -3.05 -15.29 4.01
CA ARG A 174 -1.64 -15.42 4.36
C ARG A 174 -0.80 -16.13 3.28
N VAL A 175 -1.39 -17.05 2.52
CA VAL A 175 -0.73 -17.82 1.44
C VAL A 175 -0.52 -16.96 0.20
N PHE A 176 -1.40 -15.97 -0.02
CA PHE A 176 -1.31 -15.07 -1.18
C PHE A 176 -0.33 -13.91 -0.96
N CYS A 177 0.08 -13.66 0.28
CA CYS A 177 1.02 -12.60 0.61
C CYS A 177 2.47 -13.06 0.43
N ASN A 178 3.31 -12.17 -0.08
CA ASN A 178 4.75 -12.35 -0.12
C ASN A 178 5.32 -12.22 1.31
N ARG A 179 5.99 -13.26 1.79
CA ARG A 179 6.56 -13.31 3.14
C ARG A 179 8.08 -13.43 3.07
N PRO A 180 8.81 -12.84 4.03
CA PRO A 180 10.24 -13.07 4.15
C PRO A 180 10.51 -14.56 4.36
N ARG A 181 11.54 -15.05 3.68
CA ARG A 181 11.95 -16.46 3.68
C ARG A 181 13.30 -16.67 4.36
N LEU A 182 14.15 -15.64 4.40
CA LEU A 182 15.52 -15.75 4.92
C LEU A 182 15.60 -15.73 6.45
N HIS A 183 14.67 -15.03 7.09
CA HIS A 183 14.54 -14.97 8.54
C HIS A 183 13.12 -15.37 8.95
N LYS A 184 12.97 -16.49 9.68
CA LYS A 184 11.69 -16.84 10.29
C LYS A 184 11.56 -16.08 11.61
N PRO A 185 10.59 -15.18 11.77
CA PRO A 185 10.34 -14.57 13.07
C PRO A 185 10.05 -15.68 14.09
N ARG A 186 10.70 -15.62 15.26
CA ARG A 186 10.40 -16.48 16.40
C ARG A 186 9.00 -16.22 16.93
#